data_AF-A0AB36XWF4-F1
#
_entry.id   AF-A0AB36XWF4-F1
#
_cell.length_a   1.000
_cell.length_b   1.000
_cell.length_c   1.000
_cell.angle_alpha   90.00
_cell.angle_beta   90.00
_cell.angle_gamma   90.00
#
_symmetry.space_group_name_H-M   'P 1'
#
loop_
_entity.id
_entity.type
_entity.pdbx_description
1 polymer ?
#
loop_
_entity_poly.entity_id
_entity_poly.type
_entity_poly.pdbx_seq_one_letter_code
_entity_poly.pdbx_strand_id
1 'polypeptide(L)'
;ICFIGKLGGWGRGILPNQKVFFRVSQAIGKQVIISGWHQVLAVPEADDADGESTARSQVLPAMREGLSCQVGHVDLKALKTLPPKPFTQGDLVKAMKGVAKLVTDPRLKQKLKETTGIGTEATRASIIKGLLDRGYLVKKGRAVRASEAACTLIDAVPAAITDPGTTAVWEQALDMIEAGSMTLDTFVEKQSMWITQLVQQYRGTTLSIKLPEGPACPLCGSATRQRTGKTGPFWSCRNYPDCKGTLPIQQASAKRSATRKPRQTSK
;
A
#
# COMPACT_ATOMS: atom_id res chain seq x y z
N ILE A 1 -0.58 -10.39 -35.49
CA ILE A 1 0.66 -10.18 -36.28
C ILE A 1 0.94 -8.69 -36.25
N CYS A 2 1.98 -8.28 -35.51
CA CYS A 2 2.28 -6.87 -35.23
C CYS A 2 3.15 -6.33 -36.37
N PHE A 3 2.66 -5.38 -37.16
CA PHE A 3 3.49 -4.65 -38.12
C PHE A 3 4.11 -3.44 -37.42
N ILE A 4 5.44 -3.47 -37.28
CA ILE A 4 6.24 -2.33 -36.83
C ILE A 4 6.85 -1.72 -38.09
N GLY A 5 6.28 -0.61 -38.55
CA GLY A 5 6.88 0.24 -39.59
C GLY A 5 7.90 1.17 -38.95
N LYS A 6 9.19 0.97 -39.27
CA LYS A 6 10.31 1.81 -38.83
C LYS A 6 10.83 2.56 -40.07
N LEU A 7 10.41 3.81 -40.26
CA LEU A 7 10.97 4.67 -41.31
C LEU A 7 11.92 5.67 -40.68
N GLY A 8 13.21 5.34 -40.77
CA GLY A 8 14.31 6.26 -40.51
C GLY A 8 14.84 6.78 -41.84
N GLY A 9 14.79 8.09 -42.04
CA GLY A 9 15.41 8.77 -43.18
C GLY A 9 15.56 10.26 -42.87
N TRP A 10 16.78 10.68 -42.54
CA TRP A 10 17.13 12.07 -42.22
C TRP A 10 17.56 12.80 -43.50
N GLY A 11 16.66 13.61 -44.08
CA GLY A 11 16.98 14.56 -45.13
C GLY A 11 17.31 15.93 -44.55
N ARG A 12 18.56 16.38 -44.70
CA ARG A 12 19.02 17.73 -44.33
C ARG A 12 18.51 18.75 -45.35
N GLY A 13 17.66 19.68 -44.92
CA GLY A 13 17.27 20.89 -45.65
C GLY A 13 17.41 22.11 -44.74
N ILE A 14 18.37 22.97 -45.06
CA ILE A 14 18.76 24.15 -44.30
C ILE A 14 17.92 25.35 -44.74
N LEU A 15 17.18 25.97 -43.81
CA LEU A 15 16.71 27.35 -43.93
C LEU A 15 17.18 28.13 -42.67
N PRO A 16 17.84 29.29 -42.82
CA PRO A 16 18.32 30.07 -41.69
C PRO A 16 17.16 30.89 -41.11
N ASN A 17 17.04 30.93 -39.78
CA ASN A 17 16.09 31.74 -39.00
C ASN A 17 14.64 31.26 -38.78
N GLN A 18 14.36 29.95 -38.86
CA GLN A 18 13.26 29.37 -38.09
C GLN A 18 13.78 28.20 -37.26
N LYS A 19 13.75 28.33 -35.92
CA LYS A 19 13.79 27.16 -35.04
C LYS A 19 12.52 26.36 -35.30
N VAL A 20 12.57 25.44 -36.25
CA VAL A 20 11.51 24.46 -36.48
C VAL A 20 11.54 23.50 -35.29
N PHE A 21 10.70 23.77 -34.28
CA PHE A 21 10.43 22.80 -33.23
C PHE A 21 9.63 21.66 -33.85
N PHE A 22 10.28 20.55 -34.18
CA PHE A 22 9.60 19.29 -34.48
C PHE A 22 8.95 18.77 -33.20
N ARG A 23 7.70 19.19 -32.93
CA ARG A 23 6.87 18.61 -31.89
C ARG A 23 6.29 17.31 -32.43
N VAL A 24 6.81 16.19 -31.93
CA VAL A 24 6.22 14.87 -32.16
C VAL A 24 5.04 14.71 -31.21
N SER A 25 3.83 14.64 -31.74
CA SER A 25 2.63 14.29 -30.98
C SER A 25 2.31 12.82 -31.21
N GLN A 26 2.10 12.06 -30.13
CA GLN A 26 1.76 10.65 -30.17
C GLN A 26 0.31 10.45 -29.69
N ALA A 27 -0.48 9.72 -30.47
CA ALA A 27 -1.79 9.23 -30.06
C ALA A 27 -1.75 7.70 -30.00
N ILE A 28 -2.21 7.11 -28.89
CA ILE A 28 -2.33 5.67 -28.71
C ILE A 28 -3.81 5.34 -28.56
N GLY A 29 -4.30 4.40 -29.35
CA GLY A 29 -5.68 3.93 -29.30
C GLY A 29 -5.71 2.41 -29.20
N LYS A 30 -6.74 1.87 -28.57
CA LYS A 30 -6.94 0.42 -28.44
C LYS A 30 -8.40 0.11 -28.77
N GLN A 31 -8.61 -0.74 -29.77
CA GLN A 31 -9.94 -1.20 -30.17
C GLN A 31 -9.98 -2.73 -30.09
N VAL A 32 -11.03 -3.26 -29.45
CA VAL A 32 -11.30 -4.69 -29.40
C VAL A 32 -12.03 -5.06 -30.70
N ILE A 33 -11.35 -5.81 -31.58
CA ILE A 33 -11.92 -6.23 -32.87
C ILE A 33 -12.87 -7.42 -32.69
N ILE A 34 -12.50 -8.35 -31.81
CA ILE A 34 -13.28 -9.54 -31.47
C ILE A 34 -13.38 -9.60 -29.96
N SER A 35 -14.61 -9.51 -29.43
CA SER A 35 -14.84 -9.46 -27.98
C SER A 35 -14.42 -10.75 -27.28
N GLY A 36 -14.61 -11.91 -27.91
CA GLY A 36 -14.24 -13.21 -27.34
C GLY A 36 -14.82 -13.43 -25.94
N TRP A 37 -13.99 -13.81 -24.97
CA TRP A 37 -14.37 -14.02 -23.57
C TRP A 37 -14.94 -12.77 -22.87
N HIS A 38 -14.70 -11.55 -23.40
CA HIS A 38 -15.35 -10.34 -22.87
C HIS A 38 -16.87 -10.37 -23.01
N GLN A 39 -17.46 -11.26 -23.82
CA GLN A 39 -18.92 -11.46 -23.88
C GLN A 39 -19.50 -12.02 -22.58
N VAL A 40 -18.70 -12.74 -21.80
CA VAL A 40 -19.14 -13.40 -20.54
C VAL A 40 -18.99 -12.48 -19.34
N LEU A 41 -18.14 -11.46 -19.43
CA LEU A 41 -18.03 -10.43 -18.41
C LEU A 41 -18.99 -9.31 -18.73
N ALA A 42 -19.87 -8.97 -17.78
CA ALA A 42 -20.59 -7.71 -17.84
C ALA A 42 -19.57 -6.58 -18.06
N VAL A 43 -19.79 -5.75 -19.08
CA VAL A 43 -18.96 -4.57 -19.34
C VAL A 43 -18.93 -3.80 -18.02
N PRO A 44 -17.75 -3.59 -17.40
CA PRO A 44 -17.70 -2.78 -16.20
C PRO A 44 -18.25 -1.42 -16.60
N GLU A 45 -19.39 -1.03 -16.00
CA GLU A 45 -19.79 0.37 -16.00
C GLU A 45 -18.58 1.17 -15.51
N ALA A 46 -18.29 2.26 -16.21
CA ALA A 46 -17.19 3.13 -15.82
C ALA A 46 -17.49 3.66 -14.42
N ASP A 47 -16.97 2.98 -13.40
CA ASP A 47 -16.98 3.48 -12.03
C ASP A 47 -16.15 4.77 -12.03
N ASP A 48 -16.85 5.91 -12.04
CA ASP A 48 -16.34 7.26 -11.85
C ASP A 48 -15.83 7.47 -10.41
N ALA A 49 -14.92 6.60 -9.97
CA ALA A 49 -14.35 6.64 -8.64
C ALA A 49 -12.88 6.21 -8.64
N ASP A 50 -12.10 6.77 -9.56
CA ASP A 50 -10.71 7.13 -9.27
C ASP A 50 -10.12 7.94 -10.42
N GLY A 51 -9.62 9.14 -10.11
CA GLY A 51 -8.94 10.05 -11.04
C GLY A 51 -7.57 9.55 -11.53
N GLU A 52 -7.48 8.29 -11.94
CA GLU A 52 -6.44 7.78 -12.83
C GLU A 52 -7.06 7.73 -14.21
N SER A 53 -6.51 8.49 -15.15
CA SER A 53 -6.78 8.31 -16.56
C SER A 53 -6.22 6.94 -16.98
N THR A 54 -6.88 5.86 -16.59
CA THR A 54 -6.84 4.60 -17.32
C THR A 54 -7.12 4.98 -18.76
N ALA A 55 -6.15 4.66 -19.62
CA ALA A 55 -6.12 5.07 -21.02
C ALA A 55 -7.54 5.05 -21.58
N ARG A 56 -8.12 6.25 -21.81
CA ARG A 56 -9.39 6.37 -22.51
C ARG A 56 -9.21 5.51 -23.74
N SER A 57 -9.98 4.44 -23.85
CA SER A 57 -10.00 3.58 -25.03
C SER A 57 -10.55 4.42 -26.17
N GLN A 58 -9.71 5.30 -26.71
CA GLN A 58 -10.03 6.12 -27.84
C GLN A 58 -9.88 5.22 -29.05
N VAL A 59 -10.96 5.11 -29.81
CA VAL A 59 -10.92 4.50 -31.12
C VAL A 59 -10.29 5.52 -32.04
N LEU A 60 -9.14 5.18 -32.62
CA LEU A 60 -8.47 6.03 -33.58
C LEU A 60 -9.03 5.74 -34.98
N PRO A 61 -9.17 6.76 -35.84
CA PRO A 61 -9.52 6.56 -37.24
C PRO A 61 -8.39 5.81 -37.96
N ALA A 62 -8.71 5.18 -39.09
CA ALA A 62 -7.71 4.55 -39.95
C ALA A 62 -6.78 5.62 -40.54
N MET A 63 -5.48 5.51 -40.26
CA MET A 63 -4.45 6.46 -40.68
C MET A 63 -3.46 5.78 -41.63
N ARG A 64 -2.92 6.54 -42.59
CA ARG A 64 -1.85 6.13 -43.52
C ARG A 64 -0.68 7.11 -43.40
N GLU A 65 0.51 6.60 -43.64
CA GLU A 65 1.73 7.42 -43.59
C GLU A 65 1.69 8.50 -44.68
N GLY A 66 2.07 9.73 -44.31
CA GLY A 66 2.01 10.90 -45.20
C GLY A 66 0.66 11.64 -45.24
N LEU A 67 -0.37 11.18 -44.52
CA LEU A 67 -1.60 11.94 -44.35
C LEU A 67 -1.35 13.21 -43.54
N SER A 68 -1.80 14.35 -44.08
CA SER A 68 -1.84 15.61 -43.35
C SER A 68 -3.12 15.69 -42.51
N CYS A 69 -2.98 15.94 -41.21
CA CYS A 69 -4.11 16.19 -40.31
C CYS A 69 -4.18 17.66 -39.94
N GLN A 70 -5.38 18.24 -40.00
CA GLN A 70 -5.60 19.58 -39.48
C GLN A 70 -5.69 19.51 -37.95
N VAL A 71 -4.93 20.39 -37.29
CA VAL A 71 -5.03 20.55 -35.83
C VAL A 71 -6.20 21.48 -35.54
N GLY A 72 -7.31 20.91 -35.07
CA GLY A 72 -8.51 21.69 -34.75
C GLY A 72 -8.36 22.57 -33.51
N HIS A 73 -7.72 22.05 -32.45
CA HIS A 73 -7.54 22.77 -31.19
C HIS A 73 -6.24 22.35 -30.50
N VAL A 74 -5.59 23.28 -29.81
CA VAL A 74 -4.39 23.02 -29.00
C VAL A 74 -4.64 23.49 -27.58
N ASP A 75 -4.73 22.52 -26.67
CA ASP A 75 -4.85 22.77 -25.23
C ASP A 75 -3.50 22.61 -24.53
N LEU A 76 -3.04 23.68 -23.88
CA LEU A 76 -1.90 23.59 -22.97
C LEU A 76 -2.37 23.06 -21.61
N LYS A 77 -2.17 21.76 -21.38
CA LYS A 77 -2.47 21.11 -20.10
C LYS A 77 -1.27 21.22 -19.16
N ALA A 78 -1.32 22.16 -18.22
CA ALA A 78 -0.40 22.20 -17.09
C ALA A 78 -0.78 21.09 -16.09
N LEU A 79 -0.02 20.00 -16.08
CA LEU A 79 -0.24 18.86 -15.18
C LEU A 79 0.67 18.97 -13.95
N LYS A 80 0.17 18.48 -12.81
CA LYS A 80 0.93 18.31 -11.57
C LYS A 80 0.96 16.83 -11.20
N THR A 81 2.09 16.37 -10.66
CA THR A 81 2.19 15.01 -10.12
C THR A 81 1.32 14.88 -8.88
N LEU A 82 0.52 13.83 -8.81
CA LEU A 82 -0.25 13.49 -7.62
C LEU A 82 0.60 12.60 -6.70
N PRO A 83 0.43 12.70 -5.37
CA PRO A 83 1.06 11.76 -4.45
C PRO A 83 0.53 10.34 -4.70
N PRO A 84 1.31 9.29 -4.34
CA PRO A 84 0.87 7.90 -4.49
C PRO A 84 -0.46 7.65 -3.79
N LYS A 85 -1.35 6.92 -4.46
CA LYS A 85 -2.63 6.53 -3.87
C LYS A 85 -2.39 5.67 -2.63
N PRO A 86 -3.17 5.86 -1.55
CA PRO A 86 -3.07 5.02 -0.37
C PRO A 86 -3.52 3.59 -0.68
N PHE A 87 -2.89 2.60 -0.04
CA PHE A 87 -3.25 1.19 -0.24
C PHE A 87 -4.66 0.89 0.27
N THR A 88 -5.42 0.11 -0.50
CA THR A 88 -6.58 -0.64 0.02
C THR A 88 -6.14 -2.02 0.51
N GLN A 89 -7.03 -2.80 1.15
CA GLN A 89 -6.70 -4.19 1.51
C GLN A 89 -6.39 -5.04 0.26
N GLY A 90 -7.14 -4.86 -0.83
CA GLY A 90 -6.90 -5.56 -2.09
C GLY A 90 -5.56 -5.18 -2.71
N ASP A 91 -5.21 -3.90 -2.68
CA ASP A 91 -3.92 -3.43 -3.20
C ASP A 91 -2.75 -3.89 -2.32
N LEU A 92 -2.95 -4.02 -1.01
CA LEU A 92 -1.95 -4.60 -0.12
C LEU A 92 -1.72 -6.08 -0.43
N VAL A 93 -2.77 -6.87 -0.68
CA VAL A 93 -2.62 -8.27 -1.13
C VAL A 93 -1.88 -8.35 -2.47
N LYS A 94 -2.19 -7.45 -3.43
CA LYS A 94 -1.45 -7.35 -4.70
C LYS A 94 0.01 -6.97 -4.46
N ALA A 95 0.29 -6.07 -3.53
CA ALA A 95 1.65 -5.67 -3.16
C ALA A 95 2.42 -6.83 -2.51
N MET A 96 1.78 -7.61 -1.64
CA MET A 96 2.37 -8.83 -1.05
C MET A 96 2.72 -9.86 -2.13
N LYS A 97 1.85 -10.05 -3.15
CA LYS A 97 2.14 -10.88 -4.33
C LYS A 97 3.32 -10.34 -5.15
N GLY A 98 3.38 -9.02 -5.32
CA GLY A 98 4.35 -8.31 -6.16
C GLY A 98 5.60 -7.83 -5.43
N VAL A 99 5.86 -8.29 -4.21
CA VAL A 99 6.92 -7.76 -3.31
C VAL A 99 8.31 -7.88 -3.91
N ALA A 100 8.52 -8.83 -4.83
CA ALA A 100 9.76 -8.98 -5.61
C ALA A 100 10.20 -7.68 -6.33
N LYS A 101 9.29 -6.73 -6.60
CA LYS A 101 9.64 -5.43 -7.18
C LYS A 101 10.46 -4.54 -6.24
N LEU A 102 10.33 -4.75 -4.94
CA LEU A 102 11.00 -3.96 -3.89
C LEU A 102 12.41 -4.50 -3.56
N VAL A 103 12.73 -5.71 -4.01
CA VAL A 103 14.03 -6.34 -3.77
C VAL A 103 15.01 -5.97 -4.88
N THR A 104 16.20 -5.53 -4.48
CA THR A 104 17.29 -5.11 -5.37
C THR A 104 18.04 -6.30 -5.96
N ASP A 105 18.31 -7.34 -5.16
CA ASP A 105 19.06 -8.52 -5.60
C ASP A 105 18.26 -9.34 -6.64
N PRO A 106 18.78 -9.55 -7.86
CA PRO A 106 18.12 -10.33 -8.90
C PRO A 106 17.79 -11.77 -8.51
N ARG A 107 18.64 -12.44 -7.71
CA ARG A 107 18.44 -13.83 -7.30
C ARG A 107 17.27 -13.95 -6.32
N LEU A 108 17.26 -13.11 -5.29
CA LEU A 108 16.18 -13.06 -4.30
C LEU A 108 14.86 -12.63 -4.94
N LYS A 109 14.92 -11.67 -5.89
CA LYS A 109 13.77 -11.24 -6.69
C LYS A 109 13.18 -12.37 -7.52
N GLN A 110 14.02 -13.20 -8.14
CA GLN A 110 13.58 -14.36 -8.89
C GLN A 110 12.88 -15.36 -7.95
N LYS A 111 13.47 -15.63 -6.79
CA LYS A 111 12.88 -16.55 -5.81
C LYS A 111 11.50 -16.10 -5.33
N LEU A 112 11.36 -14.82 -4.99
CA LEU A 112 10.07 -14.26 -4.59
C LEU A 112 9.03 -14.29 -5.71
N LYS A 113 9.41 -14.29 -6.99
CA LYS A 113 8.45 -14.46 -8.09
C LYS A 113 7.95 -15.89 -8.18
N GLU A 114 8.84 -16.86 -8.00
CA GLU A 114 8.51 -18.30 -8.00
C GLU A 114 7.55 -18.65 -6.85
N THR A 115 7.83 -18.16 -5.63
CA THR A 115 6.97 -18.36 -4.44
C THR A 115 5.74 -17.45 -4.43
N THR A 116 5.49 -16.68 -5.50
CA THR A 116 4.37 -15.73 -5.64
C THR A 116 4.32 -14.61 -4.60
N GLY A 117 5.46 -14.20 -4.04
CA GLY A 117 5.61 -13.09 -3.11
C GLY A 117 5.74 -13.54 -1.64
N ILE A 118 5.35 -12.66 -0.70
CA ILE A 118 5.39 -12.98 0.74
C ILE A 118 4.05 -13.58 1.21
N GLY A 119 4.14 -14.70 1.92
CA GLY A 119 3.00 -15.49 2.40
C GLY A 119 2.25 -16.20 1.27
N THR A 120 1.56 -17.28 1.61
CA THR A 120 0.69 -18.02 0.68
C THR A 120 -0.67 -17.34 0.53
N GLU A 121 -1.44 -17.70 -0.49
CA GLU A 121 -2.77 -17.09 -0.71
C GLU A 121 -3.69 -17.23 0.50
N ALA A 122 -3.59 -18.34 1.23
CA ALA A 122 -4.38 -18.61 2.44
C ALA A 122 -4.00 -17.71 3.63
N THR A 123 -2.75 -17.25 3.73
CA THR A 123 -2.27 -16.53 4.93
C THR A 123 -2.32 -15.02 4.81
N ARG A 124 -2.37 -14.46 3.59
CA ARG A 124 -2.34 -12.99 3.40
C ARG A 124 -3.52 -12.28 4.05
N ALA A 125 -4.72 -12.81 3.90
CA ALA A 125 -5.91 -12.21 4.49
C ALA A 125 -5.87 -12.26 6.04
N SER A 126 -5.40 -13.37 6.62
CA SER A 126 -5.32 -13.52 8.08
C SER A 126 -4.22 -12.64 8.68
N ILE A 127 -3.08 -12.46 8.01
CA ILE A 127 -2.02 -11.54 8.43
C ILE A 127 -2.52 -10.09 8.44
N ILE A 128 -3.16 -9.64 7.36
CA ILE A 128 -3.71 -8.27 7.27
C ILE A 128 -4.75 -8.05 8.38
N LYS A 129 -5.63 -9.03 8.60
CA LYS A 129 -6.60 -8.98 9.70
C LYS A 129 -5.91 -8.90 11.07
N GLY A 130 -4.89 -9.72 11.31
CA GLY A 130 -4.11 -9.68 12.55
C GLY A 130 -3.42 -8.33 12.79
N LEU A 131 -2.91 -7.67 11.74
CA LEU A 131 -2.31 -6.33 11.84
C LEU A 131 -3.36 -5.25 12.16
N LEU A 132 -4.58 -5.39 11.64
CA LEU A 132 -5.70 -4.50 11.98
C LEU A 132 -6.15 -4.72 13.43
N ASP A 133 -6.32 -5.98 13.85
CA ASP A 133 -6.79 -6.33 15.20
C ASP A 133 -5.77 -5.90 16.28
N ARG A 134 -4.47 -5.95 15.97
CA ARG A 134 -3.39 -5.46 16.85
C ARG A 134 -3.25 -3.92 16.84
N GLY A 135 -3.97 -3.21 15.98
CA GLY A 135 -3.91 -1.75 15.88
C GLY A 135 -2.68 -1.19 15.16
N TYR A 136 -1.95 -2.02 14.41
CA TYR A 136 -0.83 -1.55 13.57
C TYR A 136 -1.32 -0.95 12.25
N LEU A 137 -2.47 -1.42 11.75
CA LEU A 137 -3.15 -0.85 10.61
C LEU A 137 -4.48 -0.23 11.03
N VAL A 138 -4.83 0.90 10.43
CA VAL A 138 -6.09 1.61 10.66
C VAL A 138 -6.81 1.81 9.33
N LYS A 139 -8.12 1.54 9.31
CA LYS A 139 -8.99 1.78 8.14
C LYS A 139 -9.49 3.22 8.16
N LYS A 140 -9.28 3.95 7.07
CA LYS A 140 -9.85 5.28 6.82
C LYS A 140 -10.67 5.23 5.52
N GLY A 141 -11.96 4.93 5.65
CA GLY A 141 -12.80 4.60 4.50
C GLY A 141 -12.35 3.30 3.83
N ARG A 142 -12.13 3.31 2.52
CA ARG A 142 -11.59 2.17 1.75
C ARG A 142 -10.06 2.01 1.89
N ALA A 143 -9.36 3.05 2.33
CA ALA A 143 -7.91 3.06 2.46
C ALA A 143 -7.44 2.47 3.80
N VAL A 144 -6.26 1.87 3.79
CA VAL A 144 -5.53 1.35 4.94
C VAL A 144 -4.29 2.19 5.16
N ARG A 145 -4.02 2.54 6.43
CA ARG A 145 -2.82 3.32 6.83
C ARG A 145 -2.14 2.66 8.01
N ALA A 146 -0.82 2.78 8.07
CA ALA A 146 -0.06 2.42 9.26
C ALA A 146 -0.39 3.39 10.41
N SER A 147 -0.50 2.86 11.63
CA SER A 147 -0.60 3.67 12.84
C SER A 147 0.75 4.24 13.23
N GLU A 148 0.77 5.27 14.08
CA GLU A 148 2.01 5.83 14.61
C GLU A 148 2.85 4.76 15.33
N ALA A 149 2.18 3.90 16.12
CA ALA A 149 2.84 2.77 16.78
C ALA A 149 3.47 1.78 15.79
N ALA A 150 2.84 1.54 14.63
CA ALA A 150 3.41 0.69 13.59
C ALA A 150 4.65 1.32 12.94
N CYS A 151 4.62 2.63 12.64
CA CYS A 151 5.77 3.34 12.12
C CYS A 151 6.94 3.27 13.11
N THR A 152 6.71 3.59 14.39
CA THR A 152 7.76 3.52 15.41
C THR A 152 8.29 2.10 15.60
N LEU A 153 7.43 1.08 15.49
CA LEU A 153 7.89 -0.31 15.53
C LEU A 153 8.78 -0.65 14.34
N ILE A 154 8.40 -0.26 13.12
CA ILE A 154 9.21 -0.51 11.92
C ILE A 154 10.55 0.23 11.99
N ASP A 155 10.57 1.46 12.50
CA ASP A 155 11.80 2.24 12.69
C ASP A 155 12.72 1.63 13.78
N ALA A 156 12.13 0.92 14.75
CA ALA A 156 12.83 0.27 15.84
C ALA A 156 13.40 -1.12 15.49
N VAL A 157 12.77 -1.81 14.54
CA VAL A 157 13.12 -3.18 14.18
C VAL A 157 14.33 -3.16 13.22
N PRO A 158 15.30 -4.10 13.35
CA PRO A 158 16.43 -4.22 12.45
C PRO A 158 16.00 -4.31 10.98
N ALA A 159 16.71 -3.60 10.10
CA ALA A 159 16.43 -3.61 8.65
C ALA A 159 16.42 -5.02 8.04
N ALA A 160 17.21 -5.94 8.60
CA ALA A 160 17.24 -7.34 8.17
C ALA A 160 15.89 -8.07 8.38
N ILE A 161 15.07 -7.69 9.36
CA ILE A 161 13.75 -8.31 9.58
C ILE A 161 12.67 -7.65 8.70
N THR A 162 12.82 -6.36 8.40
CA THR A 162 11.84 -5.62 7.59
C THR A 162 12.07 -5.82 6.08
N ASP A 163 13.24 -6.30 5.67
CA ASP A 163 13.56 -6.59 4.28
C ASP A 163 12.87 -7.88 3.77
N PRO A 164 12.08 -7.80 2.68
CA PRO A 164 11.42 -8.97 2.10
C PRO A 164 12.40 -9.97 1.45
N GLY A 165 13.65 -9.57 1.18
CA GLY A 165 14.70 -10.47 0.72
C GLY A 165 15.06 -11.54 1.77
N THR A 166 14.98 -11.22 3.06
CA THR A 166 15.18 -12.21 4.14
C THR A 166 14.16 -13.35 4.06
N THR A 167 12.90 -13.05 3.72
CA THR A 167 11.90 -14.09 3.45
C THR A 167 12.29 -14.96 2.26
N ALA A 168 12.84 -14.38 1.20
CA ALA A 168 13.32 -15.14 0.03
C ALA A 168 14.44 -16.12 0.40
N VAL A 169 15.35 -15.72 1.28
CA VAL A 169 16.43 -16.58 1.81
C VAL A 169 15.85 -17.75 2.59
N TRP A 170 14.81 -17.52 3.40
CA TRP A 170 14.15 -18.60 4.14
C TRP A 170 13.41 -19.57 3.23
N GLU A 171 12.66 -19.08 2.24
CA GLU A 171 11.99 -19.96 1.26
C GLU A 171 13.02 -20.82 0.51
N GLN A 172 14.16 -20.23 0.09
CA GLN A 172 15.25 -21.00 -0.51
C GLN A 172 15.81 -22.06 0.46
N ALA A 173 15.93 -21.74 1.73
CA ALA A 173 16.38 -22.69 2.75
C ALA A 173 15.38 -23.84 2.93
N LEU A 174 14.09 -23.57 2.90
CA LEU A 174 13.04 -24.60 2.97
C LEU A 174 13.06 -25.52 1.74
N ASP A 175 13.27 -24.98 0.55
CA ASP A 175 13.40 -25.79 -0.67
C ASP A 175 14.65 -26.69 -0.64
N MET A 176 15.76 -26.19 -0.06
CA MET A 176 16.96 -27.00 0.13
C MET A 176 16.72 -28.18 1.07
N ILE A 177 15.83 -28.01 2.06
CA ILE A 177 15.41 -29.09 2.98
C ILE A 177 14.53 -30.09 2.24
N GLU A 178 13.56 -29.62 1.46
CA GLU A 178 12.70 -30.48 0.64
C GLU A 178 13.53 -31.32 -0.35
N ALA A 179 14.54 -30.71 -0.96
CA ALA A 179 15.48 -31.39 -1.86
C ALA A 179 16.51 -32.30 -1.15
N GLY A 180 16.52 -32.35 0.18
CA GLY A 180 17.47 -33.15 0.97
C GLY A 180 18.92 -32.62 0.99
N SER A 181 19.17 -31.43 0.43
CA SER A 181 20.50 -30.80 0.38
C SER A 181 20.91 -30.11 1.69
N MET A 182 19.96 -29.85 2.58
CA MET A 182 20.17 -29.33 3.93
C MET A 182 19.24 -30.04 4.91
N THR A 183 19.70 -30.30 6.13
CA THR A 183 18.85 -30.88 7.18
C THR A 183 18.08 -29.81 7.94
N LEU A 184 16.95 -30.19 8.52
CA LEU A 184 16.17 -29.29 9.40
C LEU A 184 17.00 -28.80 10.58
N ASP A 185 17.81 -29.68 11.19
CA ASP A 185 18.63 -29.34 12.35
C ASP A 185 19.64 -28.24 12.03
N THR A 186 20.35 -28.34 10.91
CA THR A 186 21.29 -27.31 10.46
C THR A 186 20.59 -25.98 10.19
N PHE A 187 19.37 -26.01 9.65
CA PHE A 187 18.58 -24.79 9.45
C PHE A 187 18.22 -24.13 10.78
N VAL A 188 17.67 -24.91 11.72
CA VAL A 188 17.25 -24.42 13.05
C VAL A 188 18.44 -23.89 13.84
N GLU A 189 19.60 -24.56 13.77
CA GLU A 189 20.83 -24.10 14.41
C GLU A 189 21.27 -22.72 13.86
N LYS A 190 21.29 -22.56 12.53
CA LYS A 190 21.59 -21.28 11.87
C LYS A 190 20.61 -20.17 12.28
N GLN A 191 19.31 -20.46 12.32
CA GLN A 191 18.31 -19.48 12.76
C GLN A 191 18.50 -19.11 14.24
N SER A 192 18.80 -20.10 15.09
CA SER A 192 19.01 -19.88 16.53
C SER A 192 20.24 -19.01 16.79
N MET A 193 21.34 -19.24 16.08
CA MET A 193 22.53 -18.40 16.14
C MET A 193 22.23 -16.97 15.68
N TRP A 194 21.54 -16.81 14.55
CA TRP A 194 21.19 -15.50 14.01
C TRP A 194 20.29 -14.70 14.95
N ILE A 195 19.25 -15.32 15.51
CA ILE A 195 18.36 -14.69 16.50
C ILE A 195 19.14 -14.32 17.75
N THR A 196 20.03 -15.19 18.24
CA THR A 196 20.84 -14.92 19.43
C THR A 196 21.74 -13.70 19.24
N GLN A 197 22.41 -13.61 18.08
CA GLN A 197 23.23 -12.45 17.73
C GLN A 197 22.38 -11.17 17.63
N LEU A 198 21.21 -11.26 17.02
CA LEU A 198 20.32 -10.12 16.88
C LEU A 198 19.81 -9.63 18.24
N VAL A 199 19.42 -10.53 19.14
CA VAL A 199 19.02 -10.17 20.50
C VAL A 199 20.20 -9.53 21.25
N GLN A 200 21.40 -10.08 21.15
CA GLN A 200 22.59 -9.52 21.78
C GLN A 200 22.90 -8.10 21.28
N GLN A 201 22.80 -7.86 19.97
CA GLN A 201 23.07 -6.57 19.37
C GLN A 201 22.08 -5.48 19.83
N TYR A 202 20.80 -5.84 20.01
CA TYR A 202 19.74 -4.88 20.35
C TYR A 202 19.38 -4.86 21.83
N ARG A 203 20.08 -5.61 22.69
CA ARG A 203 19.86 -5.62 24.16
C ARG A 203 20.01 -4.25 24.82
N GLY A 204 20.87 -3.39 24.30
CA GLY A 204 21.09 -2.03 24.80
C GLY A 204 20.19 -0.96 24.16
N THR A 205 19.40 -1.32 23.15
CA THR A 205 18.61 -0.36 22.39
C THR A 205 17.32 -0.04 23.16
N THR A 206 17.22 1.19 23.68
CA THR A 206 16.00 1.68 24.31
C THR A 206 15.03 2.15 23.23
N LEU A 207 13.89 1.46 23.09
CA LEU A 207 12.84 1.86 22.15
C LEU A 207 11.96 2.94 22.78
N SER A 208 12.01 4.15 22.22
CA SER A 208 11.08 5.23 22.56
C SER A 208 9.85 5.13 21.68
N ILE A 209 8.89 4.29 22.07
CA ILE A 209 7.60 4.19 21.39
C ILE A 209 6.76 5.40 21.81
N LYS A 210 6.56 6.36 20.90
CA LYS A 210 5.64 7.48 21.07
C LYS A 210 4.21 6.96 21.06
N LEU A 211 3.74 6.51 22.22
CA LEU A 211 2.33 6.25 22.44
C LEU A 211 1.61 7.59 22.65
N PRO A 212 0.39 7.77 22.13
CA PRO A 212 -0.36 9.01 22.33
C PRO A 212 -0.46 9.30 23.83
N GLU A 213 0.06 10.45 24.24
CA GLU A 213 0.06 10.86 25.64
C GLU A 213 -1.37 11.21 26.04
N GLY A 214 -1.89 10.45 27.01
CA GLY A 214 -3.20 10.70 27.57
C GLY A 214 -3.18 11.84 28.59
N PRO A 215 -4.35 12.43 28.89
CA PRO A 215 -4.49 13.42 29.96
C PRO A 215 -3.99 12.87 31.30
N ALA A 216 -3.55 13.77 32.19
CA ALA A 216 -3.08 13.41 33.52
C ALA A 216 -4.14 12.62 34.30
N CYS A 217 -3.70 11.60 35.05
CA CYS A 217 -4.58 10.77 35.85
C CYS A 217 -5.29 11.64 36.91
N PRO A 218 -6.62 11.53 37.07
CA PRO A 218 -7.35 12.34 38.04
C PRO A 218 -7.04 11.98 39.49
N LEU A 219 -6.45 10.81 39.76
CA LEU A 219 -6.16 10.34 41.12
C LEU A 219 -4.72 10.61 41.57
N CYS A 220 -3.74 10.59 40.67
CA CYS A 220 -2.33 10.73 41.05
C CYS A 220 -1.52 11.65 40.12
N GLY A 221 -2.15 12.28 39.12
CA GLY A 221 -1.48 13.18 38.19
C GLY A 221 -0.52 12.53 37.20
N SER A 222 -0.26 11.23 37.29
CA SER A 222 0.66 10.53 36.37
C SER A 222 0.06 10.34 34.98
N ALA A 223 0.92 10.12 33.98
CA ALA A 223 0.48 9.93 32.60
C ALA A 223 -0.45 8.72 32.46
N THR A 224 -1.51 8.88 31.66
CA THR A 224 -2.43 7.77 31.37
C THR A 224 -2.05 7.08 30.05
N ARG A 225 -2.47 5.82 29.89
CA ARG A 225 -2.32 4.99 28.70
C ARG A 225 -3.69 4.49 28.25
N GLN A 226 -3.94 4.52 26.95
CA GLN A 226 -5.18 4.02 26.37
C GLN A 226 -5.28 2.49 26.51
N ARG A 227 -6.41 2.01 27.04
CA ARG A 227 -6.78 0.59 27.14
C ARG A 227 -8.17 0.40 26.56
N THR A 228 -8.47 -0.79 26.05
CA THR A 228 -9.78 -1.15 25.50
C THR A 228 -10.56 -1.98 26.51
N GLY A 229 -11.75 -1.50 26.89
CA GLY A 229 -12.68 -2.21 27.77
C GLY A 229 -13.96 -2.63 27.04
N LYS A 230 -14.88 -3.26 27.77
CA LYS A 230 -16.21 -3.67 27.24
C LYS A 230 -17.02 -2.51 26.66
N THR A 231 -16.80 -1.29 27.16
CA THR A 231 -17.52 -0.07 26.78
C THR A 231 -16.77 0.80 25.77
N GLY A 232 -15.66 0.31 25.21
CA GLY A 232 -14.82 1.05 24.28
C GLY A 232 -13.46 1.46 24.88
N PRO A 233 -12.66 2.24 24.13
CA PRO A 233 -11.34 2.66 24.59
C PRO A 233 -11.43 3.75 25.66
N PHE A 234 -10.63 3.61 26.72
CA PHE A 234 -10.54 4.54 27.85
C PHE A 234 -9.07 4.77 28.24
N TRP A 235 -8.78 5.89 28.87
CA TRP A 235 -7.48 6.17 29.46
C TRP A 235 -7.38 5.52 30.84
N SER A 236 -6.28 4.81 31.11
CA SER A 236 -6.00 4.14 32.38
C SER A 236 -4.65 4.60 32.91
N CYS A 237 -4.52 4.81 34.21
CA CYS A 237 -3.26 5.19 34.84
C CYS A 237 -2.10 4.22 34.52
N ARG A 238 -0.89 4.73 34.27
CA ARG A 238 0.33 3.90 34.09
C ARG A 238 0.73 3.15 35.37
N ASN A 239 0.39 3.68 36.56
CA ASN A 239 0.70 3.05 37.85
C ASN A 239 -0.37 2.04 38.31
N TYR A 240 -1.13 1.44 37.40
CA TYR A 240 -2.02 0.33 37.76
C TYR A 240 -1.17 -0.91 38.13
N PRO A 241 -1.43 -1.63 39.23
CA PRO A 241 -2.67 -1.64 40.05
C PRO A 241 -2.75 -0.65 41.21
N ASP A 242 -1.67 0.04 41.56
CA ASP A 242 -1.60 0.95 42.72
C ASP A 242 -2.49 2.19 42.55
N CYS A 243 -2.69 2.63 41.30
CA CYS A 243 -3.66 3.67 40.95
C CYS A 243 -4.67 3.16 39.91
N LYS A 244 -5.96 3.18 40.29
CA LYS A 244 -7.08 2.72 39.45
C LYS A 244 -7.79 3.84 38.68
N GLY A 245 -7.12 4.98 38.48
CA GLY A 245 -7.71 6.12 37.79
C GLY A 245 -7.99 5.82 36.32
N THR A 246 -9.21 6.11 35.88
CA THR A 246 -9.64 5.95 34.49
C THR A 246 -10.33 7.22 33.99
N LEU A 247 -10.20 7.51 32.69
CA LEU A 247 -10.90 8.60 32.02
C LEU A 247 -11.52 8.09 30.71
N PRO A 248 -12.74 8.51 30.36
CA PRO A 248 -13.31 8.19 29.06
C PRO A 248 -12.57 8.92 27.94
N ILE A 249 -12.42 8.30 26.77
CA ILE A 249 -11.99 9.01 25.56
C ILE A 249 -13.22 9.72 25.01
N GLN A 250 -13.26 11.05 25.11
CA GLN A 250 -14.29 11.82 24.43
C GLN A 250 -14.10 11.69 22.91
N GLN A 251 -14.80 10.75 22.29
CA GLN A 251 -15.08 10.85 20.87
C GLN A 251 -15.92 12.12 20.70
N ALA A 252 -15.43 13.08 19.91
CA ALA A 252 -16.20 14.23 19.48
C ALA A 252 -17.42 13.73 18.69
N SER A 253 -18.48 13.39 19.42
CA SER A 253 -19.77 13.06 18.85
C SER A 253 -20.34 14.35 18.29
N ALA A 254 -20.66 14.30 17.00
CA ALA A 254 -21.40 15.35 16.32
C ALA A 254 -22.60 15.78 17.17
N LYS A 255 -22.73 17.10 17.32
CA LYS A 255 -23.78 17.84 18.03
C LYS A 255 -25.10 17.08 18.12
N ARG A 256 -25.47 16.65 19.33
CA ARG A 256 -26.88 16.47 19.70
C ARG A 256 -27.50 17.84 19.86
N SER A 257 -28.37 18.24 18.94
CA SER A 257 -29.36 19.28 19.19
C SER A 257 -30.64 18.95 18.43
N ALA A 258 -31.60 18.36 19.13
CA ALA A 258 -33.02 18.47 18.79
C ALA A 258 -33.82 18.34 20.10
N THR A 259 -34.03 19.48 20.74
CA THR A 259 -35.00 19.66 21.83
C THR A 259 -36.38 19.29 21.30
N ARG A 260 -36.90 18.13 21.69
CA ARG A 260 -38.26 17.71 21.35
C ARG A 260 -39.21 18.30 22.41
N LYS A 261 -40.00 19.30 22.02
CA LYS A 261 -41.04 19.94 22.86
C LYS A 261 -42.03 18.89 23.40
N PRO A 262 -42.59 19.08 24.61
CA PRO A 262 -43.65 18.22 25.12
C PRO A 262 -44.93 18.43 24.32
N ARG A 263 -45.61 17.33 23.96
CA ARG A 263 -46.91 17.32 23.30
C ARG A 263 -47.98 17.65 24.34
N GLN A 264 -48.61 18.83 24.25
CA GLN A 264 -49.80 19.16 25.02
C GLN A 264 -50.97 18.28 24.55
N THR A 265 -51.61 17.60 25.49
CA THR A 265 -52.90 16.93 25.30
C THR A 265 -54.01 17.95 25.54
N SER A 266 -54.75 18.30 24.48
CA SER A 266 -56.06 18.94 24.59
C SER A 266 -57.11 17.90 24.95
N LYS A 267 -58.03 18.32 25.84
CA LYS A 267 -59.32 17.68 26.11
C LYS A 267 -60.14 17.50 24.84
#